data_AF-A0A1V4TFC2-F1
#
_entry.id   AF-A0A1V4TFC2-F1
#
_cell.length_a   1.000
_cell.length_b   1.000
_cell.length_c   1.000
_cell.angle_alpha   90.00
_cell.angle_beta   90.00
_cell.angle_gamma   90.00
#
_symmetry.space_group_name_H-M   'P 1'
#
loop_
_entity.id
_entity.type
_entity.pdbx_description
1 polymer ?
#
loop_
_entity_poly.entity_id
_entity_poly.type
_entity_poly.pdbx_seq_one_letter_code
_entity_poly.pdbx_strand_id
1 'polypeptide(L)'
;MTKCTICNSEQNPARTGPVKMTAITDGSDLRLEINEAHLRVLDMSVHLLGHVNAYRALSELPDYLGRKRTRYAMLLIMLDELAPLMELMKECEIGVTEHSAEVFIEGYFSPKRRQEGVQRVLDEIGKSEVLFLKVKKNLGREPSAIDFTVFKDQFRRTDGSMFPTVEKVLRYDWSCGCDGTPSDEQIEMLFMAIELTVRGAAEFSHQWAMANEYDIDFKLETRYCKDGVDKRKEKGYWVRTPL
;
A
#
# COMPACT_ATOMS: atom_id res chain seq x y z
N MET A 1 3.89 22.45 34.89
CA MET A 1 5.04 22.86 34.06
C MET A 1 6.21 21.97 34.41
N THR A 2 6.47 20.96 33.59
CA THR A 2 7.54 19.98 33.79
C THR A 2 8.64 20.28 32.76
N LYS A 3 9.82 20.70 33.22
CA LYS A 3 10.99 20.93 32.37
C LYS A 3 11.63 19.59 32.01
N CYS A 4 12.02 19.42 30.75
CA CYS A 4 12.84 18.29 30.33
C CYS A 4 14.24 18.42 30.96
N THR A 5 14.65 17.42 31.75
CA THR A 5 15.91 17.41 32.51
C THR A 5 17.17 17.34 31.64
N ILE A 6 17.04 17.12 30.33
CA ILE A 6 18.17 16.94 29.41
C ILE A 6 18.46 18.23 28.62
N CYS A 7 17.44 18.99 28.21
CA CYS A 7 17.63 20.14 27.32
C CYS A 7 17.12 21.47 27.87
N ASN A 8 16.55 21.51 29.08
CA ASN A 8 16.11 22.74 29.75
C ASN A 8 15.12 23.61 28.94
N SER A 9 14.52 23.07 27.88
CA SER A 9 13.49 23.73 27.09
C SER A 9 12.12 23.54 27.72
N GLU A 10 11.30 24.58 27.65
CA GLU A 10 9.90 24.51 28.03
C GLU A 10 9.16 23.70 26.96
N GLN A 11 8.83 22.45 27.28
CA GLN A 11 7.95 21.64 26.43
C GLN A 11 6.53 22.20 26.56
N ASN A 12 6.05 22.86 25.50
CA ASN A 12 4.63 23.02 25.32
C ASN A 12 4.01 21.61 25.26
N PRO A 13 2.95 21.32 26.03
CA PRO A 13 2.26 20.03 25.90
C PRO A 13 1.81 19.85 24.46
N ALA A 14 1.96 18.63 23.94
CA ALA A 14 1.40 18.25 22.65
C ALA A 14 -0.06 18.69 22.61
N ARG A 15 -0.43 19.49 21.60
CA ARG A 15 -1.82 19.90 21.40
C ARG A 15 -2.61 18.67 20.98
N THR A 16 -3.14 17.93 21.95
CA THR A 16 -4.18 16.91 21.77
C THR A 16 -5.52 17.61 21.55
N GLY A 17 -5.63 18.33 20.44
CA GLY A 17 -6.91 18.86 19.95
C GLY A 17 -7.53 17.87 18.96
N PRO A 18 -8.87 17.89 18.78
CA PRO A 18 -9.49 17.17 17.67
C PRO A 18 -8.85 17.61 16.35
N VAL A 19 -8.32 16.65 15.60
CA VAL A 19 -7.69 16.86 14.30
C VAL A 19 -8.75 17.45 13.36
N LYS A 20 -8.65 18.75 13.08
CA LYS A 20 -9.46 19.38 12.03
C LYS A 20 -8.83 18.99 10.70
N MET A 21 -9.44 18.03 10.01
CA MET A 21 -9.15 17.76 8.61
C MET A 21 -9.49 18.99 7.77
N THR A 22 -8.49 19.83 7.48
CA THR A 22 -8.62 20.86 6.45
C THR A 22 -8.02 20.32 5.17
N ALA A 23 -8.82 19.53 4.43
CA ALA A 23 -8.62 19.44 3.00
C ALA A 23 -8.86 20.84 2.44
N ILE A 24 -7.82 21.54 1.99
CA ILE A 24 -8.00 22.78 1.25
C ILE A 24 -8.63 22.38 -0.10
N THR A 25 -9.94 22.57 -0.19
CA THR A 25 -10.83 21.97 -1.21
C THR A 25 -10.77 22.55 -2.61
N ASP A 26 -9.78 23.38 -2.97
CA ASP A 26 -9.74 24.05 -4.29
C ASP A 26 -8.47 23.75 -5.11
N GLY A 27 -7.67 22.74 -4.75
CA GLY A 27 -6.43 22.40 -5.46
C GLY A 27 -6.27 20.91 -5.79
N SER A 28 -5.46 20.60 -6.80
CA SER A 28 -5.00 19.24 -7.09
C SER A 28 -3.98 18.72 -6.07
N ASP A 29 -3.56 19.57 -5.13
CA ASP A 29 -2.41 19.36 -4.26
C ASP A 29 -2.87 18.89 -2.87
N LEU A 30 -2.00 18.18 -2.17
CA LEU A 30 -2.21 17.76 -0.79
C LEU A 30 -1.29 18.58 0.13
N ARG A 31 -1.86 19.12 1.20
CA ARG A 31 -1.08 19.72 2.30
C ARG A 31 -1.67 19.25 3.62
N LEU A 32 -0.84 18.66 4.47
CA LEU A 32 -1.24 18.10 5.77
C LEU A 32 -0.20 18.46 6.82
N GLU A 33 -0.62 18.61 8.08
CA GLU A 33 0.34 18.57 9.18
C GLU A 33 1.00 17.19 9.24
N ILE A 34 2.26 17.10 9.67
CA ILE A 34 3.04 15.84 9.64
C ILE A 34 2.31 14.71 10.37
N ASN A 35 1.68 14.99 11.51
CA ASN A 35 0.92 14.00 12.26
C ASN A 35 -0.36 13.56 11.53
N GLU A 36 -1.07 14.49 10.90
CA GLU A 36 -2.23 14.17 10.08
C GLU A 36 -1.84 13.32 8.86
N ALA A 37 -0.69 13.61 8.25
CA ALA A 37 -0.14 12.81 7.16
C ALA A 37 0.14 11.37 7.60
N HIS A 38 0.80 11.15 8.75
CA HIS A 38 1.02 9.80 9.28
C HIS A 38 -0.28 9.06 9.61
N LEU A 39 -1.27 9.74 10.21
CA LEU A 39 -2.59 9.14 10.47
C LEU A 39 -3.31 8.81 9.17
N ARG A 40 -3.13 9.60 8.12
CA ARG A 40 -3.70 9.33 6.79
C ARG A 40 -3.01 8.15 6.10
N VAL A 41 -1.68 8.03 6.18
CA VAL A 41 -0.94 6.85 5.72
C VAL A 41 -1.49 5.60 6.39
N LEU A 42 -1.74 5.67 7.69
CA LEU A 42 -2.24 4.57 8.48
C LEU A 42 -3.65 4.14 8.07
N ASP A 43 -4.57 5.08 7.93
CA ASP A 43 -5.93 4.86 7.41
C ASP A 43 -5.93 4.22 6.01
N MET A 44 -5.13 4.76 5.09
CA MET A 44 -4.97 4.21 3.74
C MET A 44 -4.38 2.79 3.76
N SER A 45 -3.41 2.54 4.64
CA SER A 45 -2.80 1.22 4.78
C SER A 45 -3.80 0.19 5.31
N VAL A 46 -4.62 0.58 6.30
CA VAL A 46 -5.71 -0.24 6.84
C VAL A 46 -6.74 -0.58 5.77
N HIS A 47 -7.13 0.39 4.94
CA HIS A 47 -8.02 0.16 3.80
C HIS A 47 -7.44 -0.86 2.81
N LEU A 48 -6.17 -0.69 2.41
CA LEU A 48 -5.46 -1.60 1.52
C LEU A 48 -5.28 -3.00 2.11
N LEU A 49 -5.08 -3.14 3.44
CA LEU A 49 -5.08 -4.43 4.12
C LEU A 49 -6.44 -5.14 4.00
N GLY A 50 -7.55 -4.38 3.92
CA GLY A 50 -8.88 -4.91 3.60
C GLY A 50 -8.90 -5.61 2.24
N HIS A 51 -8.36 -4.97 1.20
CA HIS A 51 -8.22 -5.57 -0.14
C HIS A 51 -7.31 -6.79 -0.14
N VAL A 52 -6.19 -6.74 0.60
CA VAL A 52 -5.27 -7.87 0.76
C VAL A 52 -5.98 -9.09 1.37
N ASN A 53 -6.80 -8.87 2.40
CA ASN A 53 -7.56 -9.95 3.04
C ASN A 53 -8.64 -10.52 2.11
N ALA A 54 -9.33 -9.67 1.35
CA ALA A 54 -10.29 -10.12 0.35
C ALA A 54 -9.61 -10.93 -0.78
N TYR A 55 -8.41 -10.52 -1.23
CA TYR A 55 -7.64 -11.28 -2.22
C TYR A 55 -7.24 -12.67 -1.70
N ARG A 56 -6.81 -12.77 -0.43
CA ARG A 56 -6.52 -14.06 0.22
C ARG A 56 -7.74 -14.96 0.26
N ALA A 57 -8.87 -14.44 0.73
CA ALA A 57 -10.11 -15.18 0.81
C ALA A 57 -10.53 -15.72 -0.56
N LEU A 58 -10.38 -14.93 -1.63
CA LEU A 58 -10.63 -15.40 -3.01
C LEU A 58 -9.65 -16.47 -3.48
N SER A 59 -8.39 -16.39 -3.05
CA SER A 59 -7.35 -17.35 -3.41
C SER A 59 -7.53 -18.71 -2.72
N GLU A 60 -8.19 -18.74 -1.56
CA GLU A 60 -8.54 -19.96 -0.83
C GLU A 60 -9.74 -20.71 -1.43
N LEU A 61 -10.58 -20.03 -2.22
CA LEU A 61 -11.71 -20.68 -2.90
C LEU A 61 -11.24 -21.69 -3.96
N PRO A 62 -12.00 -22.77 -4.22
CA PRO A 62 -11.71 -23.69 -5.33
C PRO A 62 -11.60 -22.97 -6.68
N ASP A 63 -10.93 -23.59 -7.65
CA ASP A 63 -10.81 -22.97 -8.97
C ASP A 63 -12.17 -22.91 -9.68
N TYR A 64 -12.57 -21.70 -10.07
CA TYR A 64 -13.80 -21.44 -10.79
C TYR A 64 -13.56 -20.43 -11.92
N LEU A 65 -14.43 -20.48 -12.92
CA LEU A 65 -14.33 -19.62 -14.08
C LEU A 65 -14.43 -18.14 -13.67
N GLY A 66 -13.34 -17.40 -13.87
CA GLY A 66 -13.25 -15.99 -13.51
C GLY A 66 -12.49 -15.70 -12.22
N ARG A 67 -12.14 -16.70 -11.39
CA ARG A 67 -11.33 -16.51 -10.17
C ARG A 67 -10.05 -15.74 -10.44
N LYS A 68 -9.31 -16.13 -11.47
CA LYS A 68 -8.09 -15.44 -11.93
C LYS A 68 -8.36 -13.98 -12.33
N ARG A 69 -9.46 -13.71 -13.04
CA ARG A 69 -9.84 -12.35 -13.48
C ARG A 69 -10.19 -11.47 -12.29
N THR A 70 -10.95 -11.99 -11.33
CA THR A 70 -11.30 -11.28 -10.10
C THR A 70 -10.06 -10.95 -9.27
N ARG A 71 -9.17 -11.93 -9.08
CA ARG A 71 -7.89 -11.72 -8.39
C ARG A 71 -7.03 -10.67 -9.09
N TYR A 72 -6.99 -10.71 -10.42
CA TYR A 72 -6.25 -9.75 -11.20
C TYR A 72 -6.85 -8.33 -11.10
N ALA A 73 -8.18 -8.20 -11.20
CA ALA A 73 -8.89 -6.94 -11.04
C ALA A 73 -8.63 -6.31 -9.66
N MET A 74 -8.67 -7.12 -8.59
CA MET A 74 -8.33 -6.66 -7.24
C MET A 74 -6.89 -6.16 -7.14
N LEU A 75 -5.96 -6.84 -7.80
CA LEU A 75 -4.56 -6.44 -7.82
C LEU A 75 -4.37 -5.09 -8.53
N LEU A 76 -5.09 -4.85 -9.63
CA LEU A 76 -5.11 -3.55 -10.30
C LEU A 76 -5.64 -2.43 -9.39
N ILE A 77 -6.70 -2.70 -8.62
CA ILE A 77 -7.27 -1.76 -7.64
C ILE A 77 -6.24 -1.45 -6.54
N MET A 78 -5.68 -2.48 -5.92
CA MET A 78 -4.67 -2.32 -4.87
C MET A 78 -3.47 -1.51 -5.35
N LEU A 79 -3.04 -1.71 -6.60
CA LEU A 79 -1.89 -1.00 -7.15
C LEU A 79 -2.21 0.48 -7.44
N ASP A 80 -3.42 0.81 -7.90
CA ASP A 80 -3.89 2.19 -8.06
C ASP A 80 -3.90 2.95 -6.72
N GLU A 81 -4.33 2.27 -5.65
CA GLU A 81 -4.39 2.83 -4.30
C GLU A 81 -3.03 2.84 -3.58
N LEU A 82 -2.12 1.93 -3.92
CA LEU A 82 -0.77 1.88 -3.37
C LEU A 82 0.08 3.08 -3.80
N ALA A 83 -0.12 3.60 -5.02
CA ALA A 83 0.61 4.76 -5.53
C ALA A 83 0.50 6.01 -4.63
N PRO A 84 -0.70 6.52 -4.30
CA PRO A 84 -0.85 7.67 -3.41
C PRO A 84 -0.42 7.36 -1.96
N LEU A 85 -0.51 6.10 -1.50
CA LEU A 85 0.04 5.69 -0.19
C LEU A 85 1.57 5.87 -0.17
N MET A 86 2.26 5.35 -1.19
CA MET A 86 3.72 5.40 -1.27
C MET A 86 4.25 6.83 -1.42
N GLU A 87 3.55 7.67 -2.18
CA GLU A 87 3.93 9.08 -2.30
C GLU A 87 3.78 9.81 -0.96
N LEU A 88 2.67 9.58 -0.24
CA LEU A 88 2.46 10.17 1.08
C LEU A 88 3.47 9.67 2.12
N MET A 89 3.76 8.36 2.13
CA MET A 89 4.79 7.77 3.00
C MET A 89 6.16 8.42 2.79
N LYS A 90 6.58 8.56 1.54
CA LYS A 90 7.88 9.15 1.20
C LYS A 90 7.99 10.57 1.76
N GLU A 91 6.95 11.37 1.61
CA GLU A 91 6.95 12.74 2.12
C GLU A 91 6.85 12.79 3.65
N CYS A 92 6.21 11.82 4.30
CA CYS A 92 6.29 11.66 5.75
C CYS A 92 7.73 11.35 6.20
N GLU A 93 8.43 10.42 5.53
CA GLU A 93 9.83 10.09 5.84
C GLU A 93 10.76 11.30 5.69
N ILE A 94 10.57 12.08 4.61
CA ILE A 94 11.31 13.34 4.38
C ILE A 94 10.98 14.33 5.50
N GLY A 95 9.69 14.54 5.79
CA GLY A 95 9.24 15.47 6.83
C GLY A 95 9.84 15.16 8.20
N VAL A 96 9.90 13.88 8.59
CA VAL A 96 10.57 13.44 9.82
C VAL A 96 12.07 13.73 9.78
N THR A 97 12.73 13.40 8.67
CA THR A 97 14.18 13.57 8.49
C THR A 97 14.59 15.04 8.54
N GLU A 98 13.80 15.92 7.92
CA GLU A 98 14.04 17.36 7.83
C GLU A 98 13.41 18.16 8.98
N HIS A 99 12.69 17.49 9.89
CA HIS A 99 11.96 18.10 11.00
C HIS A 99 10.92 19.13 10.52
N SER A 100 10.30 18.87 9.37
CA SER A 100 9.18 19.64 8.85
C SER A 100 7.92 19.41 9.66
N ALA A 101 7.17 20.47 9.91
CA ALA A 101 5.85 20.40 10.54
C ALA A 101 4.74 19.95 9.57
N GLU A 102 5.01 20.00 8.26
CA GLU A 102 4.01 19.79 7.22
C GLU A 102 4.52 18.90 6.09
N VAL A 103 3.59 18.18 5.48
CA VAL A 103 3.76 17.42 4.25
C VAL A 103 3.03 18.14 3.13
N PHE A 104 3.71 18.36 2.01
CA PHE A 104 3.14 18.98 0.81
C PHE A 104 3.43 18.12 -0.42
N ILE A 105 2.37 17.81 -1.18
CA ILE A 105 2.46 17.03 -2.40
C ILE A 105 1.65 17.71 -3.49
N GLU A 106 2.34 18.36 -4.41
CA GLU A 106 1.72 18.96 -5.60
C GLU A 106 0.95 17.89 -6.40
N GLY A 107 -0.19 18.23 -7.00
CA GLY A 107 -0.92 17.33 -7.90
C GLY A 107 -1.33 15.97 -7.34
N TYR A 108 -1.34 15.76 -6.02
CA TYR A 108 -1.68 14.49 -5.37
C TYR A 108 -3.01 13.89 -5.86
N PHE A 109 -4.01 14.74 -6.10
CA PHE A 109 -5.33 14.33 -6.60
C PHE A 109 -5.42 14.28 -8.13
N SER A 110 -4.32 14.58 -8.85
CA SER A 110 -4.28 14.55 -10.32
C SER A 110 -4.29 13.12 -10.86
N PRO A 111 -5.19 12.78 -11.81
CA PRO A 111 -5.21 11.47 -12.46
C PRO A 111 -3.88 11.12 -13.15
N LYS A 112 -3.22 12.13 -13.75
CA LYS A 112 -1.92 11.95 -14.41
C LYS A 112 -0.83 11.59 -13.40
N ARG A 113 -0.77 12.30 -12.27
CA ARG A 113 0.21 12.04 -11.22
C ARG A 113 0.00 10.68 -10.57
N ARG A 114 -1.26 10.24 -10.43
CA ARG A 114 -1.59 8.88 -9.99
C ARG A 114 -1.00 7.81 -10.92
N GLN A 115 -1.16 7.97 -12.24
CA GLN A 115 -0.60 7.04 -13.22
C GLN A 115 0.94 7.00 -13.18
N GLU A 116 1.59 8.17 -13.08
CA GLU A 116 3.04 8.27 -12.88
C GLU A 116 3.48 7.66 -11.54
N GLY A 117 2.65 7.79 -10.50
CA GLY A 117 2.82 7.16 -9.20
C GLY A 117 2.83 5.63 -9.28
N VAL A 118 1.87 5.03 -9.99
CA VAL A 118 1.83 3.58 -10.21
C VAL A 118 3.07 3.09 -10.95
N GLN A 119 3.50 3.80 -11.99
CA GLN A 119 4.72 3.48 -12.72
C GLN A 119 5.93 3.50 -11.79
N ARG A 120 6.07 4.53 -10.95
CA ARG A 120 7.12 4.64 -9.92
C ARG A 120 7.04 3.49 -8.92
N VAL A 121 5.86 3.12 -8.43
CA VAL A 121 5.67 1.99 -7.51
C VAL A 121 6.09 0.68 -8.16
N LEU A 122 5.70 0.41 -9.40
CA LEU A 122 6.14 -0.79 -10.12
C LEU A 122 7.66 -0.82 -10.35
N ASP A 123 8.28 0.34 -10.60
CA ASP A 123 9.72 0.46 -10.72
C ASP A 123 10.43 0.20 -9.37
N GLU A 124 9.91 0.72 -8.25
CA GLU A 124 10.43 0.46 -6.91
C GLU A 124 10.21 -0.98 -6.46
N ILE A 125 9.04 -1.56 -6.73
CA ILE A 125 8.78 -2.99 -6.50
C ILE A 125 9.77 -3.82 -7.33
N GLY A 126 9.99 -3.50 -8.61
CA GLY A 126 10.98 -4.17 -9.45
C GLY A 126 12.43 -4.03 -8.93
N LYS A 127 12.83 -2.86 -8.40
CA LYS A 127 14.14 -2.69 -7.74
C LYS A 127 14.24 -3.50 -6.44
N SER A 128 13.17 -3.54 -5.65
CA SER A 128 13.09 -4.33 -4.42
C SER A 128 13.05 -5.84 -4.72
N GLU A 129 12.55 -6.23 -5.90
CA GLU A 129 12.64 -7.59 -6.39
C GLU A 129 14.09 -7.98 -6.64
N VAL A 130 14.95 -7.10 -7.19
CA VAL A 130 16.40 -7.38 -7.29
C VAL A 130 17.03 -7.65 -5.91
N LEU A 131 16.59 -6.96 -4.86
CA LEU A 131 16.96 -7.24 -3.47
C LEU A 131 16.39 -8.58 -2.98
N PHE A 132 15.14 -8.89 -3.29
CA PHE A 132 14.50 -10.17 -3.01
C PHE A 132 15.13 -11.34 -3.80
N LEU A 133 15.62 -11.13 -5.02
CA LEU A 133 16.33 -12.11 -5.85
C LEU A 133 17.73 -12.36 -5.27
N LYS A 134 18.39 -11.34 -4.70
CA LYS A 134 19.62 -11.54 -3.90
C LYS A 134 19.36 -12.36 -2.64
N VAL A 135 18.24 -12.13 -1.95
CA VAL A 135 17.83 -12.92 -0.78
C VAL A 135 17.41 -14.34 -1.16
N LYS A 136 16.63 -14.53 -2.24
CA LYS A 136 16.24 -15.84 -2.81
C LYS A 136 17.47 -16.63 -3.26
N LYS A 137 18.47 -15.99 -3.87
CA LYS A 137 19.76 -16.58 -4.22
C LYS A 137 20.52 -17.06 -2.98
N ASN A 138 20.51 -16.28 -1.89
CA ASN A 138 21.07 -16.69 -0.60
C ASN A 138 20.27 -17.84 0.06
N LEU A 139 19.00 -18.02 -0.30
CA LEU A 139 18.12 -19.10 0.16
C LEU A 139 18.03 -20.29 -0.82
N GLY A 140 18.85 -20.32 -1.89
CA GLY A 140 18.91 -21.43 -2.85
C GLY A 140 17.70 -21.56 -3.78
N ARG A 141 16.95 -20.48 -4.03
CA ARG A 141 15.84 -20.44 -4.98
C ARG A 141 16.24 -19.68 -6.26
N GLU A 142 15.85 -20.21 -7.42
CA GLU A 142 16.13 -19.55 -8.70
C GLU A 142 15.40 -18.19 -8.78
N PRO A 143 16.10 -17.14 -9.26
CA PRO A 143 15.49 -15.84 -9.44
C PRO A 143 14.51 -15.87 -10.62
N SER A 144 13.24 -15.65 -10.34
CA SER A 144 12.23 -15.37 -11.36
C SER A 144 12.56 -14.00 -11.98
N ALA A 145 13.04 -13.98 -13.22
CA ALA A 145 13.21 -12.74 -13.98
C ALA A 145 11.83 -12.24 -14.44
N ILE A 146 11.05 -11.69 -13.51
CA ILE A 146 9.70 -11.25 -13.83
C ILE A 146 9.73 -9.80 -14.26
N ASP A 147 9.30 -9.61 -15.50
CA ASP A 147 9.15 -8.30 -16.07
C ASP A 147 7.73 -7.77 -15.78
N PHE A 148 7.67 -6.70 -14.99
CA PHE A 148 6.42 -5.98 -14.74
C PHE A 148 5.96 -5.14 -15.94
N THR A 149 6.62 -5.21 -17.11
CA THR A 149 6.19 -4.54 -18.35
C THR A 149 4.72 -4.78 -18.68
N VAL A 150 4.21 -6.01 -18.50
CA VAL A 150 2.79 -6.31 -18.74
C VAL A 150 1.87 -5.39 -17.92
N PHE A 151 2.21 -5.17 -16.64
CA PHE A 151 1.44 -4.26 -15.79
C PHE A 151 1.66 -2.81 -16.23
N LYS A 152 2.91 -2.38 -16.43
CA LYS A 152 3.26 -1.02 -16.87
C LYS A 152 2.52 -0.63 -18.15
N ASP A 153 2.49 -1.51 -19.15
CA ASP A 153 1.84 -1.28 -20.43
C ASP A 153 0.32 -1.21 -20.29
N GLN A 154 -0.27 -1.98 -19.38
CA GLN A 154 -1.69 -1.86 -19.08
C GLN A 154 -2.03 -0.54 -18.40
N PHE A 155 -1.26 -0.11 -17.39
CA PHE A 155 -1.46 1.17 -16.72
C PHE A 155 -1.21 2.36 -17.65
N ARG A 156 -0.28 2.27 -18.61
CA ARG A 156 -0.07 3.32 -19.61
C ARG A 156 -1.30 3.54 -20.51
N ARG A 157 -2.12 2.50 -20.70
CA ARG A 157 -3.31 2.54 -21.55
C ARG A 157 -4.56 3.06 -20.84
N THR A 158 -4.51 3.31 -19.53
CA THR A 158 -5.70 3.65 -18.73
C THR A 158 -5.99 5.15 -18.61
N ASP A 159 -5.15 6.02 -19.18
CA ASP A 159 -5.31 7.49 -19.21
C ASP A 159 -5.77 8.10 -17.87
N GLY A 160 -5.17 7.61 -16.76
CA GLY A 160 -5.44 8.09 -15.41
C GLY A 160 -6.67 7.51 -14.70
N SER A 161 -7.42 6.59 -15.32
CA SER A 161 -8.54 5.88 -14.66
C SER A 161 -8.47 4.37 -14.86
N MET A 162 -8.32 3.63 -13.75
CA MET A 162 -8.28 2.16 -13.79
C MET A 162 -9.64 1.51 -13.97
N PHE A 163 -10.74 2.25 -13.79
CA PHE A 163 -12.09 1.70 -13.80
C PHE A 163 -12.46 1.00 -15.13
N PRO A 164 -12.22 1.59 -16.32
CA PRO A 164 -12.53 0.91 -17.58
C PRO A 164 -11.74 -0.39 -17.77
N THR A 165 -10.49 -0.44 -17.28
CA THR A 165 -9.65 -1.64 -17.36
C THR A 165 -10.14 -2.73 -16.40
N VAL A 166 -10.49 -2.36 -15.17
CA VAL A 166 -11.09 -3.28 -14.19
C VAL A 166 -12.40 -3.84 -14.72
N GLU A 167 -13.29 -2.97 -15.24
CA GLU A 167 -14.56 -3.39 -15.83
C GLU A 167 -14.33 -4.39 -16.97
N LYS A 168 -13.39 -4.07 -17.88
CA LYS A 168 -13.04 -4.92 -19.01
C LYS A 168 -12.51 -6.28 -18.59
N VAL A 169 -11.66 -6.34 -17.56
CA VAL A 169 -11.12 -7.60 -17.00
C VAL A 169 -12.22 -8.46 -16.39
N LEU A 170 -13.23 -7.85 -15.78
CA LEU A 170 -14.34 -8.58 -15.14
C LEU A 170 -15.38 -9.11 -16.14
N ARG A 171 -15.37 -8.64 -17.40
CA ARG A 171 -16.31 -9.14 -18.41
C ARG A 171 -16.02 -10.59 -18.79
N TYR A 172 -17.10 -11.36 -18.98
CA TYR A 172 -17.02 -12.81 -19.22
C TYR A 172 -16.39 -13.15 -20.57
N ASP A 173 -16.64 -12.32 -21.58
CA ASP A 173 -16.14 -12.39 -22.96
C ASP A 173 -14.69 -11.90 -23.10
N TRP A 174 -14.03 -11.52 -22.01
CA TRP A 174 -12.60 -11.26 -21.98
C TRP A 174 -11.83 -12.56 -22.21
N SER A 175 -11.79 -13.00 -23.47
CA SER A 175 -10.85 -13.98 -23.99
C SER A 175 -9.56 -13.23 -24.29
N CYS A 176 -8.68 -13.14 -23.29
CA CYS A 176 -7.29 -12.86 -23.61
C CYS A 176 -6.81 -13.98 -24.54
N GLY A 177 -6.62 -13.67 -25.82
CA GLY A 177 -5.51 -14.27 -26.55
C GLY A 177 -4.28 -14.14 -25.65
N CYS A 178 -3.50 -15.21 -25.55
CA CYS A 178 -2.51 -15.49 -24.50
C CYS A 178 -1.48 -14.38 -24.19
N ASP A 179 -1.47 -13.27 -24.93
CA ASP A 179 -0.47 -12.20 -24.87
C ASP A 179 -0.84 -11.02 -23.94
N GLY A 180 -2.04 -11.00 -23.34
CA GLY A 180 -2.53 -9.84 -22.56
C GLY A 180 -2.70 -10.02 -21.06
N THR A 181 -2.85 -11.25 -20.56
CA THR A 181 -3.09 -11.53 -19.13
C THR A 181 -1.82 -12.02 -18.45
N PRO A 182 -1.44 -11.48 -17.29
CA PRO A 182 -0.30 -11.98 -16.54
C PRO A 182 -0.50 -13.44 -16.11
N SER A 183 0.61 -14.17 -16.00
CA SER A 183 0.63 -15.52 -15.44
C SER A 183 0.20 -15.50 -13.97
N ASP A 184 -0.25 -16.64 -13.43
CA ASP A 184 -0.63 -16.70 -12.00
C ASP A 184 0.55 -16.37 -11.10
N GLU A 185 1.75 -16.78 -11.50
CA GLU A 185 3.00 -16.48 -10.79
C GLU A 185 3.29 -14.96 -10.75
N GLN A 186 3.09 -14.25 -11.87
CA GLN A 186 3.20 -12.79 -11.92
C GLN A 186 2.18 -12.10 -11.01
N ILE A 187 0.94 -12.59 -10.99
CA ILE A 187 -0.13 -12.06 -10.12
C ILE A 187 0.25 -12.27 -8.65
N GLU A 188 0.66 -13.48 -8.25
CA GLU A 188 1.01 -13.77 -6.86
C GLU A 188 2.21 -12.99 -6.36
N MET A 189 3.24 -12.80 -7.18
CA MET A 189 4.40 -12.04 -6.75
C MET A 189 4.10 -10.56 -6.55
N LEU A 190 3.34 -9.95 -7.47
CA LEU A 190 2.96 -8.55 -7.30
C LEU A 190 2.01 -8.39 -6.11
N PHE A 191 1.11 -9.35 -5.86
CA PHE A 191 0.32 -9.39 -4.64
C PHE A 191 1.22 -9.43 -3.38
N MET A 192 2.19 -10.34 -3.31
CA MET A 192 3.11 -10.44 -2.17
C MET A 192 3.90 -9.13 -1.95
N ALA A 193 4.34 -8.49 -3.04
CA ALA A 193 5.06 -7.22 -2.95
C ALA A 193 4.17 -6.10 -2.39
N ILE A 194 2.97 -5.92 -2.98
CA ILE A 194 1.97 -4.95 -2.50
C ILE A 194 1.68 -5.19 -1.01
N GLU A 195 1.43 -6.45 -0.64
CA GLU A 195 1.15 -6.80 0.73
C GLU A 195 2.29 -6.42 1.69
N LEU A 196 3.53 -6.78 1.37
CA LEU A 196 4.69 -6.46 2.20
C LEU A 196 4.83 -4.95 2.38
N THR A 197 4.66 -4.18 1.31
CA THR A 197 4.72 -2.72 1.33
C THR A 197 3.62 -2.12 2.21
N VAL A 198 2.36 -2.54 2.01
CA VAL A 198 1.21 -2.04 2.79
C VAL A 198 1.36 -2.36 4.28
N ARG A 199 1.90 -3.54 4.62
CA ARG A 199 2.17 -3.90 6.02
C ARG A 199 3.26 -3.04 6.64
N GLY A 200 4.34 -2.81 5.91
CA GLY A 200 5.41 -1.91 6.35
C GLY A 200 4.87 -0.50 6.60
N ALA A 201 4.04 0.01 5.70
CA ALA A 201 3.37 1.31 5.81
C ALA A 201 2.50 1.41 7.08
N ALA A 202 1.65 0.40 7.30
CA ALA A 202 0.77 0.32 8.46
C ALA A 202 1.58 0.25 9.77
N GLU A 203 2.60 -0.61 9.82
CA GLU A 203 3.43 -0.79 11.02
C GLU A 203 4.20 0.48 11.36
N PHE A 204 4.86 1.10 10.37
CA PHE A 204 5.58 2.36 10.54
C PHE A 204 4.68 3.46 11.10
N SER A 205 3.51 3.68 10.50
CA SER A 205 2.61 4.76 10.89
C SER A 205 1.89 4.49 12.20
N HIS A 206 1.62 3.21 12.52
CA HIS A 206 1.14 2.81 13.83
C HIS A 206 2.17 3.09 14.91
N GLN A 207 3.45 2.74 14.70
CA GLN A 207 4.51 3.05 15.66
C GLN A 207 4.70 4.56 15.84
N TRP A 208 4.61 5.35 14.77
CA TRP A 208 4.61 6.80 14.85
C TRP A 208 3.49 7.33 15.74
N ALA A 209 2.26 6.86 15.51
CA ALA A 209 1.09 7.36 16.22
C ALA A 209 1.11 6.94 17.70
N MET A 210 1.57 5.72 18.01
CA MET A 210 1.82 5.28 19.38
C MET A 210 2.89 6.13 20.09
N ALA A 211 3.98 6.46 19.42
CA ALA A 211 5.06 7.29 19.98
C ALA A 211 4.62 8.73 20.27
N ASN A 212 3.60 9.22 19.56
CA ASN A 212 3.00 10.54 19.75
C ASN A 212 1.74 10.50 20.64
N GLU A 213 1.49 9.38 21.32
CA GLU A 213 0.35 9.20 22.25
C GLU A 213 -1.02 9.48 21.62
N TYR A 214 -1.16 9.23 20.31
CA TYR A 214 -2.47 9.25 19.67
C TYR A 214 -3.29 8.06 20.16
N ASP A 215 -4.56 8.33 20.48
CA ASP A 215 -5.53 7.28 20.77
C ASP A 215 -6.04 6.72 19.44
N ILE A 216 -5.69 5.46 19.18
CA ILE A 216 -5.94 4.81 17.90
C ILE A 216 -6.82 3.60 18.14
N ASP A 217 -8.00 3.60 17.53
CA ASP A 217 -9.01 2.56 17.75
C ASP A 217 -8.83 1.31 16.87
N PHE A 218 -7.61 1.03 16.40
CA PHE A 218 -7.33 -0.17 15.63
C PHE A 218 -6.10 -0.89 16.17
N LYS A 219 -6.14 -2.23 16.14
CA LYS A 219 -5.00 -3.08 16.47
C LYS A 219 -4.57 -3.87 15.24
N LEU A 220 -3.27 -3.83 14.96
CA LEU A 220 -2.63 -4.70 13.99
C LEU A 220 -2.46 -6.11 14.63
N GLU A 221 -3.42 -7.00 14.42
CA GLU A 221 -3.33 -8.37 14.93
C GLU A 221 -2.62 -9.28 13.93
N THR A 222 -1.53 -9.95 14.34
CA THR A 222 -0.94 -11.03 13.55
C THR A 222 -1.68 -12.33 13.83
N ARG A 223 -2.41 -12.89 12.85
CA ARG A 223 -2.95 -14.27 12.97
C ARG A 223 -2.06 -15.26 12.23
N TYR A 224 -1.90 -16.42 12.85
CA TYR A 224 -1.29 -17.60 12.25
C TYR A 224 -2.43 -18.45 11.67
N CYS A 225 -2.58 -18.51 10.34
CA CYS A 225 -3.36 -19.59 9.75
C CYS A 225 -2.55 -20.88 9.91
N LYS A 226 -3.03 -21.79 10.75
CA LYS A 226 -2.76 -23.21 10.57
C LYS A 226 -3.71 -23.68 9.48
N ASP A 227 -3.15 -24.37 8.49
CA ASP A 227 -3.82 -25.11 7.41
C ASP A 227 -4.00 -24.33 6.10
N GLY A 228 -3.03 -24.56 5.20
CA GLY A 228 -3.03 -24.06 3.83
C GLY A 228 -1.75 -24.40 3.08
N VAL A 229 -1.51 -25.71 2.84
CA VAL A 229 -0.60 -26.36 1.85
C VAL A 229 0.89 -25.98 1.80
N ASP A 230 1.30 -24.75 2.12
CA ASP A 230 2.69 -24.35 2.26
C ASP A 230 2.99 -24.24 3.77
N LYS A 231 3.95 -25.00 4.28
CA LYS A 231 4.32 -25.07 5.72
C LYS A 231 4.97 -23.77 6.23
N ARG A 232 4.56 -22.61 5.71
CA ARG A 232 5.05 -21.30 6.10
C ARG A 232 4.10 -20.68 7.10
N LYS A 233 4.65 -20.33 8.26
CA LYS A 233 4.00 -19.44 9.23
C LYS A 233 3.99 -18.04 8.63
N GLU A 234 3.08 -17.75 7.71
CA GLU A 234 2.93 -16.39 7.22
C GLU A 234 2.15 -15.57 8.25
N LYS A 235 2.81 -14.51 8.73
CA LYS A 235 2.19 -13.47 9.54
C LYS A 235 1.07 -12.86 8.70
N GLY A 236 -0.18 -12.90 9.10
CA GLY A 236 -1.29 -12.16 8.47
C GLY A 236 -1.71 -11.01 9.35
N TYR A 237 -1.68 -9.75 8.89
CA TYR A 237 -2.21 -8.62 9.66
C TYR A 237 -3.72 -8.51 9.44
N TRP A 238 -4.50 -8.66 10.50
CA TRP A 238 -5.94 -8.50 10.50
C TRP A 238 -6.29 -7.18 11.16
N VAL A 239 -7.06 -6.36 10.46
CA VAL A 239 -7.68 -5.16 11.01
C VAL A 239 -8.92 -5.60 11.77
N ARG A 240 -8.90 -5.46 13.10
CA ARG A 240 -10.14 -5.41 13.89
C ARG A 240 -10.44 -3.93 14.14
N THR A 241 -11.37 -3.37 13.38
CA THR A 241 -12.16 -2.25 13.89
C THR A 241 -13.05 -2.80 15.00
N PRO A 242 -13.19 -2.13 16.15
CA PRO A 242 -14.28 -2.44 17.06
C PRO A 242 -15.61 -2.17 16.35
N LEU A 243 -16.55 -3.10 16.58
CA LEU A 243 -17.93 -2.99 16.13
C LEU A 243 -18.68 -1.91 16.91
#